data_AF-H0HP20-F1
#
_entry.id   AF-H0HP20-F1
#
_cell.length_a   1.000
_cell.length_b   1.000
_cell.length_c   1.000
_cell.angle_alpha   90.00
_cell.angle_beta   90.00
_cell.angle_gamma   90.00
#
_symmetry.space_group_name_H-M   'P 1'
#
loop_
_entity.id
_entity.type
_entity.pdbx_description
1 polymer ?
#
loop_
_entity_poly.entity_id
_entity_poly.type
_entity_poly.pdbx_seq_one_letter_code
_entity_poly.pdbx_strand_id
1 'polypeptide(L)'
;MRETLERILTSETFGRSERARNLLRYLIEQEQAGHADRLKGFAIAVDVFGKDADFDPSTDAVVRVQAGRLRELLAHYYETEGA
;
A
#
# COMPACT_ATOMS: atom_id res chain seq x y z
N MET A 1 4.35 -12.10 -10.65
CA MET A 1 4.15 -10.86 -9.86
C MET A 1 2.80 -10.85 -9.13
N ARG A 2 1.67 -11.08 -9.79
CA ARG A 2 0.35 -11.21 -9.12
C ARG A 2 0.27 -12.33 -8.09
N GLU A 3 0.79 -13.53 -8.40
CA GLU A 3 0.78 -14.65 -7.44
C GLU A 3 1.57 -14.35 -6.15
N THR A 4 2.70 -13.65 -6.26
CA THR A 4 3.48 -13.21 -5.10
C THR A 4 2.72 -12.18 -4.28
N LEU A 5 2.05 -11.23 -4.94
CA LEU A 5 1.18 -10.27 -4.26
C LEU A 5 0.05 -10.99 -3.53
N GLU A 6 -0.63 -11.93 -4.17
CA GLU A 6 -1.73 -12.68 -3.54
C GLU A 6 -1.23 -13.45 -2.32
N ARG A 7 -0.07 -14.12 -2.40
CA ARG A 7 0.59 -14.75 -1.24
C ARG A 7 0.86 -13.77 -0.11
N ILE A 8 1.40 -12.59 -0.41
CA ILE A 8 1.67 -11.55 0.60
C ILE A 8 0.34 -11.06 1.19
N LEU A 9 -0.70 -10.82 0.39
CA LEU A 9 -1.99 -10.30 0.84
C LEU A 9 -2.79 -11.31 1.68
N THR A 10 -2.59 -12.61 1.46
CA THR A 10 -3.22 -13.70 2.23
C THR A 10 -2.39 -14.14 3.43
N SER A 11 -1.19 -13.59 3.61
CA SER A 11 -0.33 -13.86 4.77
C SER A 11 -0.99 -13.44 6.09
N GLU A 12 -0.60 -14.05 7.20
CA GLU A 12 -1.11 -13.65 8.51
C GLU A 12 -0.71 -12.22 8.86
N THR A 13 0.49 -11.81 8.42
CA THR A 13 1.03 -10.46 8.59
C THR A 13 0.14 -9.40 7.96
N PHE A 14 -0.31 -9.61 6.71
CA PHE A 14 -1.17 -8.67 6.00
C PHE A 14 -2.66 -8.89 6.22
N GLY A 15 -3.07 -10.11 6.59
CA GLY A 15 -4.46 -10.48 6.86
C GLY A 15 -5.10 -9.62 7.96
N ARG A 16 -4.28 -9.10 8.89
CA ARG A 16 -4.74 -8.24 9.99
C ARG A 16 -4.94 -6.77 9.62
N SER A 17 -4.54 -6.33 8.42
CA SER A 17 -4.57 -4.91 8.05
C SER A 17 -5.10 -4.68 6.63
N GLU A 18 -6.42 -4.49 6.53
CA GLU A 18 -7.09 -4.24 5.23
C GLU A 18 -6.53 -3.01 4.50
N ARG A 19 -6.19 -1.95 5.24
CA ARG A 19 -5.61 -0.74 4.65
C ARG A 19 -4.25 -1.00 4.00
N ALA A 20 -3.40 -1.81 4.63
CA ALA A 20 -2.09 -2.15 4.07
C ALA A 20 -2.24 -3.02 2.82
N ARG A 21 -3.21 -3.94 2.81
CA ARG A 21 -3.55 -4.77 1.64
C ARG A 21 -4.01 -3.92 0.46
N ASN A 22 -4.94 -2.99 0.69
CA ASN A 22 -5.46 -2.11 -0.35
C ASN A 22 -4.37 -1.20 -0.91
N LEU A 23 -3.51 -0.66 -0.04
CA LEU A 23 -2.37 0.14 -0.47
C LEU A 23 -1.41 -0.67 -1.34
N LEU A 24 -0.98 -1.85 -0.89
CA LEU A 24 -0.04 -2.69 -1.64
C LEU A 24 -0.61 -3.10 -3.00
N ARG A 25 -1.89 -3.49 -3.04
CA ARG A 25 -2.59 -3.84 -4.29
C ARG A 25 -2.60 -2.65 -5.25
N TYR A 26 -3.00 -1.47 -4.77
CA TYR A 26 -3.04 -0.26 -5.57
C TYR A 26 -1.66 0.08 -6.16
N LEU A 27 -0.60 0.03 -5.35
CA LEU A 27 0.77 0.30 -5.81
C LEU A 27 1.19 -0.64 -6.96
N ILE A 28 0.93 -1.95 -6.82
CA ILE A 28 1.29 -2.97 -7.81
C ILE A 28 0.44 -2.85 -9.09
N GLU A 29 -0.84 -2.48 -8.97
CA GLU A 29 -1.70 -2.24 -10.13
C GLU A 29 -1.24 -1.00 -10.91
N GLN A 30 -0.89 0.09 -10.23
CA GLN A 30 -0.36 1.30 -10.88
C GLN A 30 1.03 1.08 -11.49
N GLU A 31 1.89 0.30 -10.83
CA GLU A 31 3.20 -0.06 -11.38
C GLU A 31 3.07 -0.89 -12.66
N GLN A 32 2.22 -1.92 -12.66
CA GLN A 32 1.95 -2.75 -13.84
C GLN A 32 1.31 -1.95 -14.99
N ALA A 33 0.50 -0.93 -14.66
CA ALA A 33 -0.08 -0.04 -15.65
C ALA A 33 0.94 0.97 -16.23
N GLY A 34 2.20 0.98 -15.74
CA GLY A 34 3.21 1.96 -16.14
C GLY A 34 2.93 3.37 -15.61
N HIS A 35 2.02 3.51 -14.65
CA HIS A 35 1.58 4.78 -14.08
C HIS A 35 2.35 5.12 -12.81
N ALA A 36 3.68 4.98 -12.84
CA ALA A 36 4.53 5.36 -11.71
C ALA A 36 4.36 6.85 -11.33
N ASP A 37 4.05 7.71 -12.31
CA ASP A 37 3.74 9.13 -12.09
C ASP A 37 2.46 9.38 -11.27
N ARG A 38 1.53 8.41 -11.24
CA ARG A 38 0.31 8.45 -10.41
C ARG A 38 0.53 7.92 -9.00
N LEU A 39 1.71 7.43 -8.66
CA LEU A 39 2.09 7.08 -7.28
C LEU A 39 2.35 8.33 -6.40
N LYS A 40 1.79 9.48 -6.76
CA LYS A 40 1.82 10.68 -5.94
C LYS A 40 0.93 10.47 -4.73
N GLY A 41 1.39 10.93 -3.56
CA GLY A 41 0.67 10.71 -2.30
C GLY A 41 -0.79 11.15 -2.34
N PHE A 42 -1.12 12.19 -3.10
CA PHE A 42 -2.50 12.64 -3.32
C PHE A 42 -3.40 11.58 -3.94
N ALA A 43 -2.99 10.93 -5.04
CA ALA A 43 -3.80 9.90 -5.69
C ALA A 43 -4.04 8.71 -4.76
N ILE A 44 -3.01 8.29 -4.02
CA ILE A 44 -3.15 7.24 -3.00
C ILE A 44 -4.12 7.67 -1.89
N ALA A 45 -4.07 8.92 -1.45
CA ALA A 45 -4.99 9.44 -0.45
C ALA A 45 -6.46 9.36 -0.89
N VAL A 46 -6.73 9.75 -2.12
CA VAL A 46 -8.08 9.73 -2.69
C VAL A 46 -8.52 8.30 -2.98
N ASP A 47 -7.73 7.56 -3.77
CA ASP A 47 -8.12 6.26 -4.32
C ASP A 47 -8.08 5.12 -3.28
N VAL A 48 -7.17 5.18 -2.30
CA VAL A 48 -7.01 4.12 -1.27
C VAL A 48 -7.61 4.53 0.07
N PHE A 49 -7.47 5.80 0.47
CA PHE A 49 -7.94 6.28 1.77
C PHE A 49 -9.26 7.04 1.71
N GLY A 50 -9.85 7.21 0.51
CA GLY A 50 -11.14 7.88 0.33
C GLY A 50 -11.10 9.35 0.73
N LYS A 51 -9.94 10.00 0.62
CA LYS A 51 -9.78 11.42 0.94
C LYS A 51 -10.39 12.29 -0.16
N ASP A 52 -10.89 13.44 0.24
CA ASP A 52 -11.46 14.42 -0.68
C ASP A 52 -10.39 15.17 -1.47
N ALA A 53 -10.83 15.92 -2.48
CA ALA A 53 -9.94 16.75 -3.31
C ALA A 53 -9.21 17.86 -2.53
N ASP A 54 -9.66 18.17 -1.31
CA ASP A 54 -9.03 19.11 -0.37
C ASP A 54 -7.86 18.47 0.40
N PHE A 55 -7.53 17.20 0.15
CA PHE A 55 -6.42 16.53 0.81
C PHE A 55 -5.09 17.23 0.57
N ASP A 56 -4.49 17.72 1.66
CA ASP A 56 -3.14 18.26 1.65
C ASP A 56 -2.14 17.28 2.32
N PRO A 57 -1.17 16.73 1.57
CA PRO A 57 -0.16 15.81 2.11
C PRO A 57 0.82 16.48 3.08
N SER A 58 0.80 17.81 3.21
CA SER A 58 1.63 18.55 4.18
C SER A 58 1.03 18.46 5.59
N THR A 59 -0.29 18.57 5.70
CA THR A 59 -1.06 18.53 6.93
C THR A 59 -1.56 17.13 7.30
N ASP A 60 -1.87 16.28 6.31
CA ASP A 60 -2.31 14.91 6.53
C ASP A 60 -1.24 13.90 6.11
N ALA A 61 -0.63 13.28 7.12
CA ALA A 61 0.43 12.30 6.93
C ALA A 61 -0.06 10.86 6.71
N VAL A 62 -1.38 10.61 6.50
CA VAL A 62 -1.93 9.26 6.40
C VAL A 62 -1.19 8.39 5.39
N VAL A 63 -0.85 8.95 4.23
CA VAL A 63 -0.16 8.21 3.16
C VAL A 63 1.26 7.86 3.60
N ARG A 64 1.99 8.80 4.22
CA ARG A 64 3.35 8.55 4.73
C ARG A 64 3.35 7.49 5.83
N VAL A 65 2.40 7.58 6.76
CA VAL A 65 2.26 6.62 7.87
C VAL A 65 1.92 5.23 7.35
N GLN A 66 0.95 5.11 6.43
CA GLN A 66 0.57 3.81 5.88
C GLN A 66 1.65 3.23 4.96
N ALA A 67 2.38 4.07 4.22
CA ALA A 67 3.55 3.62 3.45
C ALA A 67 4.69 3.13 4.36
N GLY A 68 4.93 3.80 5.49
CA GLY A 68 5.88 3.34 6.51
C GLY A 68 5.46 1.98 7.07
N ARG A 69 4.21 1.87 7.52
CA ARG A 69 3.64 0.62 8.05
C ARG A 69 3.66 -0.51 7.01
N LEU A 70 3.43 -0.19 5.74
CA LEU A 70 3.51 -1.18 4.67
C LEU A 70 4.92 -1.76 4.54
N ARG A 71 5.96 -0.92 4.63
CA ARG A 71 7.35 -1.38 4.60
C ARG A 71 7.68 -2.27 5.79
N GLU A 72 7.21 -1.91 6.98
CA GLU A 72 7.40 -2.73 8.19
C GLU A 72 6.70 -4.10 8.05
N LEU A 73 5.48 -4.14 7.53
CA LEU A 73 4.76 -5.39 7.28
C LEU A 73 5.44 -6.24 6.21
N LEU A 74 5.96 -5.63 5.14
CA LEU A 74 6.74 -6.35 4.13
C LEU A 74 8.00 -6.94 4.72
N ALA A 75 8.76 -6.17 5.50
CA ALA A 75 9.95 -6.67 6.20
C ALA A 75 9.59 -7.86 7.09
N HIS A 76 8.56 -7.71 7.92
CA HIS A 76 8.10 -8.78 8.80
C HIS A 76 7.64 -10.03 8.05
N TYR A 77 6.92 -9.87 6.94
CA TYR A 77 6.52 -10.97 6.09
C TYR A 77 7.73 -11.73 5.57
N TYR A 78 8.74 -11.03 5.02
CA TYR A 78 9.95 -11.68 4.52
C TYR A 78 10.81 -12.31 5.62
N GLU A 79 10.69 -11.84 6.87
CA GLU A 79 11.37 -12.42 8.02
C GLU A 79 10.66 -13.67 8.59
N THR A 80 9.34 -13.80 8.41
CA THR A 80 8.53 -14.84 9.06
C THR A 80 7.88 -15.84 8.09
N GLU A 81 7.25 -15.36 7.02
CA GLU A 81 6.38 -16.14 6.12
C GLU A 81 6.92 -16.23 4.67
N GLY A 82 7.89 -15.39 4.30
CA GLY A 82 8.32 -15.15 2.92
C GLY A 82 9.50 -15.98 2.41
N ALA A 83 9.83 -17.10 3.06
CA ALA A 83 10.86 -18.04 2.60
C ALA A 83 10.42 -18.89 1.40
#